data_AF-A0A662UJY5-F1
#
_entry.id   AF-A0A662UJY5-F1
#
_cell.length_a   1.000
_cell.length_b   1.000
_cell.length_c   1.000
_cell.angle_alpha   90.00
_cell.angle_beta   90.00
_cell.angle_gamma   90.00
#
_symmetry.space_group_name_H-M   'P 1'
#
loop_
_entity.id
_entity.type
_entity.pdbx_description
1 polymer ?
#
loop_
_entity_poly.entity_id
_entity_poly.type
_entity_poly.pdbx_seq_one_letter_code
_entity_poly.pdbx_strand_id
1 'polypeptide(L)'
;IHVGDIPKAVAKLKSIGFKIDVVEPYTVTLRRGGFIVDLYTYPAFAWIVYMDGQKLLKDYSEDIEVYGVLARSLTRDAEVVVTAAHAVYKELMVLLLDCITITKWFSSKVIDIAREFTVEKSLEIALDICKAIEQGVAEAPYKIPLPHIARLYLSKAVADPYFRRTALNILRYLAKRRQSGYIILWRLTRKSY
;
A
#
# COMPACT_ATOMS: atom_id res chain seq x y z
N ILE A 1 6.24 -2.57 -16.71
CA ILE A 1 4.93 -1.88 -16.71
C ILE A 1 5.22 -0.39 -16.47
N HIS A 2 4.79 0.48 -17.37
CA HIS A 2 4.99 1.93 -17.27
C HIS A 2 3.68 2.64 -16.93
N VAL A 3 3.73 3.84 -16.36
CA VAL A 3 2.53 4.65 -16.03
C VAL A 3 1.63 4.86 -17.26
N GLY A 4 2.23 4.93 -18.45
CA GLY A 4 1.52 5.03 -19.74
C GLY A 4 0.73 3.78 -20.15
N ASP A 5 0.87 2.66 -19.44
CA ASP A 5 0.11 1.43 -19.71
C ASP A 5 -1.27 1.44 -19.05
N ILE A 6 -1.51 2.32 -18.06
CA ILE A 6 -2.79 2.40 -17.34
C ILE A 6 -3.97 2.67 -18.27
N PRO A 7 -3.94 3.65 -19.19
CA PRO A 7 -5.07 3.86 -20.11
C PRO A 7 -5.38 2.63 -20.97
N LYS A 8 -4.34 1.87 -21.39
CA LYS A 8 -4.51 0.64 -22.16
C LYS A 8 -5.14 -0.46 -21.30
N ALA A 9 -4.70 -0.64 -20.06
CA ALA A 9 -5.27 -1.59 -19.12
C ALA A 9 -6.74 -1.26 -18.81
N VAL A 10 -7.05 0.03 -18.56
CA VAL A 10 -8.42 0.52 -18.37
C VAL A 10 -9.28 0.20 -19.60
N ALA A 11 -8.81 0.49 -20.81
CA ALA A 11 -9.56 0.20 -22.04
C ALA A 11 -9.86 -1.30 -22.20
N LYS A 12 -8.85 -2.16 -21.95
CA LYS A 12 -9.03 -3.62 -21.99
C LYS A 12 -10.04 -4.11 -20.94
N LEU A 13 -9.93 -3.66 -19.69
CA LEU A 13 -10.88 -4.04 -18.63
C LEU A 13 -12.30 -3.55 -18.95
N LYS A 14 -12.45 -2.34 -19.48
CA LYS A 14 -13.75 -1.83 -19.94
C LYS A 14 -14.36 -2.69 -21.05
N SER A 15 -13.55 -3.16 -22.00
CA SER A 15 -14.03 -4.02 -23.10
C SER A 15 -14.62 -5.35 -22.63
N ILE A 16 -14.24 -5.83 -21.43
CA ILE A 16 -14.79 -7.04 -20.82
C ILE A 16 -15.82 -6.75 -19.70
N GLY A 17 -16.36 -5.52 -19.68
CA GLY A 17 -17.50 -5.15 -18.84
C GLY A 17 -17.17 -4.53 -17.48
N PHE A 18 -15.90 -4.21 -17.18
CA PHE A 18 -15.58 -3.41 -16.00
C PHE A 18 -16.00 -1.94 -16.20
N LYS A 19 -16.50 -1.32 -15.13
CA LYS A 19 -16.81 0.11 -15.06
C LYS A 19 -15.82 0.79 -14.13
N ILE A 20 -15.44 2.03 -14.47
CA ILE A 20 -14.61 2.85 -13.58
C ILE A 20 -15.45 3.22 -12.35
N ASP A 21 -14.92 2.92 -11.17
CA ASP A 21 -15.53 3.25 -9.88
C ASP A 21 -14.88 4.51 -9.29
N VAL A 22 -13.54 4.56 -9.32
CA VAL A 22 -12.76 5.68 -8.79
C VAL A 22 -11.57 5.99 -9.72
N VAL A 23 -11.31 7.29 -9.93
CA VAL A 23 -10.08 7.79 -10.58
C VAL A 23 -9.37 8.73 -9.62
N GLU A 24 -8.15 8.38 -9.25
CA GLU A 24 -7.24 9.17 -8.43
C GLU A 24 -5.89 9.33 -9.15
N PRO A 25 -5.04 10.29 -8.75
CA PRO A 25 -3.76 10.56 -9.42
C PRO A 25 -2.84 9.34 -9.54
N TYR A 26 -2.92 8.39 -8.60
CA TYR A 26 -2.05 7.22 -8.55
C TYR A 26 -2.80 5.87 -8.62
N THR A 27 -4.12 5.91 -8.81
CA THR A 27 -4.96 4.72 -8.80
C THR A 27 -6.18 4.88 -9.69
N VAL A 28 -6.50 3.86 -10.47
CA VAL A 28 -7.83 3.72 -11.10
C VAL A 28 -8.45 2.44 -10.59
N THR A 29 -9.58 2.56 -9.89
CA THR A 29 -10.37 1.42 -9.43
C THR A 29 -11.47 1.15 -10.44
N LEU A 30 -11.59 -0.11 -10.85
CA LEU A 30 -12.65 -0.59 -11.72
C LEU A 30 -13.42 -1.72 -11.03
N ARG A 31 -14.72 -1.81 -11.30
CA ARG A 31 -15.57 -2.89 -10.79
C ARG A 31 -16.35 -3.60 -11.88
N ARG A 32 -16.62 -4.88 -11.66
CA ARG A 32 -17.58 -5.69 -12.43
C ARG A 32 -18.32 -6.62 -11.48
N GLY A 33 -19.56 -6.29 -11.13
CA GLY A 33 -20.29 -6.98 -10.06
C GLY A 33 -19.55 -6.84 -8.72
N GLY A 34 -19.27 -7.97 -8.07
CA GLY A 34 -18.49 -8.05 -6.83
C GLY A 34 -16.97 -8.00 -7.01
N PHE A 35 -16.46 -8.01 -8.25
CA PHE A 35 -15.02 -8.00 -8.52
C PHE A 35 -14.49 -6.57 -8.62
N ILE A 36 -13.43 -6.28 -7.88
CA ILE A 36 -12.75 -4.99 -7.86
C ILE A 36 -11.32 -5.18 -8.38
N VAL A 37 -10.89 -4.30 -9.26
CA VAL A 37 -9.51 -4.24 -9.77
C VAL A 37 -9.00 -2.84 -9.54
N ASP A 38 -7.93 -2.72 -8.76
CA ASP A 38 -7.20 -1.48 -8.58
C ASP A 38 -5.95 -1.48 -9.46
N LEU A 39 -5.85 -0.47 -10.32
CA LEU A 39 -4.66 -0.21 -11.13
C LEU A 39 -3.83 0.88 -10.46
N TYR A 40 -2.75 0.48 -9.78
CA TYR A 40 -1.84 1.40 -9.11
C TYR A 40 -0.67 1.79 -10.02
N THR A 41 -0.31 3.07 -10.02
CA THR A 41 0.97 3.54 -10.58
C THR A 41 2.04 3.66 -9.49
N TYR A 42 1.61 4.06 -8.29
CA TYR A 42 2.46 4.17 -7.11
C TYR A 42 1.66 3.75 -5.87
N PRO A 43 2.29 3.06 -4.90
CA PRO A 43 1.74 2.94 -3.55
C PRO A 43 1.58 4.33 -2.91
N ALA A 44 0.33 4.73 -2.68
CA ALA A 44 0.00 6.08 -2.21
C ALA A 44 -1.23 6.08 -1.29
N PHE A 45 -1.28 7.07 -0.39
CA PHE A 45 -2.45 7.35 0.46
C PHE A 45 -2.73 8.85 0.48
N ALA A 46 -3.99 9.25 0.28
CA ALA A 46 -4.41 10.65 0.20
C ALA A 46 -3.52 11.49 -0.76
N TRP A 47 -3.11 10.85 -1.87
CA TRP A 47 -2.21 11.40 -2.90
C TRP A 47 -0.78 11.70 -2.43
N ILE A 48 -0.37 11.17 -1.28
CA ILE A 48 1.02 11.11 -0.83
C ILE A 48 1.59 9.75 -1.24
N VAL A 49 2.70 9.76 -1.99
CA VAL A 49 3.40 8.53 -2.41
C VAL A 49 4.34 8.11 -1.30
N TYR A 50 4.24 6.86 -0.84
CA TYR A 50 5.10 6.33 0.24
C TYR A 50 6.15 5.32 -0.22
N MET A 51 6.05 4.82 -1.46
CA MET A 51 7.06 3.99 -2.11
C MET A 51 7.13 4.29 -3.62
N ASP A 52 8.32 4.13 -4.20
CA ASP A 52 8.52 4.23 -5.65
C ASP A 52 8.02 2.97 -6.37
N GLY A 53 6.80 3.04 -6.90
CA GLY A 53 6.16 1.94 -7.63
C GLY A 53 6.86 1.57 -8.94
N GLN A 54 7.54 2.50 -9.61
CA GLN A 54 8.23 2.17 -10.87
C GLN A 54 9.47 1.33 -10.59
N LYS A 55 10.25 1.74 -9.59
CA LYS A 55 11.42 0.98 -9.15
C LYS A 55 11.02 -0.41 -8.66
N LEU A 56 9.96 -0.50 -7.86
CA LEU A 56 9.40 -1.76 -7.38
C LEU A 56 9.05 -2.71 -8.53
N LEU A 57 8.33 -2.23 -9.54
CA LEU A 57 7.96 -3.06 -10.69
C LEU A 57 9.14 -3.38 -11.60
N LYS A 58 10.17 -2.55 -11.67
CA LYS A 58 11.34 -2.78 -12.52
C LYS A 58 12.31 -3.79 -11.90
N ASP A 59 12.63 -3.60 -10.63
CA ASP A 59 13.76 -4.27 -9.98
C ASP A 59 13.31 -5.46 -9.13
N TYR A 60 12.04 -5.49 -8.70
CA TYR A 60 11.51 -6.44 -7.73
C TYR A 60 10.31 -7.24 -8.21
N SER A 61 10.20 -7.45 -9.52
CA SER A 61 9.17 -8.34 -10.08
C SER A 61 9.77 -9.60 -10.72
N GLU A 62 8.99 -10.68 -10.67
CA GLU A 62 9.32 -12.00 -11.17
C GLU A 62 8.15 -12.57 -11.99
N ASP A 63 8.47 -13.55 -12.83
CA ASP A 63 7.46 -14.29 -13.57
C ASP A 63 6.88 -15.37 -12.66
N ILE A 64 5.55 -15.47 -12.63
CA ILE A 64 4.81 -16.49 -11.88
C ILE A 64 3.79 -17.16 -12.78
N GLU A 65 3.44 -18.40 -12.47
CA GLU A 65 2.34 -19.10 -13.13
C GLU A 65 1.10 -19.10 -12.23
N VAL A 66 -0.02 -18.62 -12.77
CA VAL A 66 -1.31 -18.60 -12.09
C VAL A 66 -2.32 -19.36 -12.96
N TYR A 67 -2.67 -20.58 -12.55
CA TYR A 67 -3.59 -21.45 -13.30
C TYR A 67 -3.19 -21.64 -14.78
N GLY A 68 -1.90 -21.92 -15.04
CA GLY A 68 -1.38 -22.07 -16.41
C GLY A 68 -1.17 -20.76 -17.17
N VAL A 69 -1.42 -19.60 -16.55
CA VAL A 69 -1.21 -18.28 -17.15
C VAL A 69 0.05 -17.65 -16.57
N LEU A 70 1.00 -17.31 -17.43
CA LEU A 70 2.19 -16.55 -17.05
C LEU A 70 1.81 -15.10 -16.70
N ALA A 71 2.19 -14.66 -15.51
CA ALA A 71 1.95 -13.32 -15.00
C ALA A 71 3.22 -12.74 -14.36
N ARG A 72 3.27 -11.42 -14.22
CA ARG A 72 4.31 -10.73 -13.44
C ARG A 72 3.78 -10.44 -12.04
N SER A 73 4.52 -10.85 -11.03
CA SER A 73 4.26 -10.54 -9.63
C SER A 73 5.46 -9.84 -9.00
N LEU A 74 5.26 -9.20 -7.85
CA LEU A 74 6.38 -8.85 -6.99
C LEU A 74 7.05 -10.13 -6.47
N THR A 75 8.36 -10.05 -6.27
CA THR A 75 9.12 -11.05 -5.51
C THR A 75 8.59 -11.12 -4.08
N ARG A 76 8.68 -12.30 -3.46
CA ARG A 76 8.20 -12.51 -2.08
C ARG A 76 8.74 -11.49 -1.07
N ASP A 77 10.04 -11.19 -1.13
CA ASP A 77 10.67 -10.23 -0.22
C ASP A 77 10.09 -8.81 -0.39
N ALA A 78 9.85 -8.39 -1.64
CA ALA A 78 9.24 -7.11 -1.93
C ALA A 78 7.77 -7.05 -1.52
N GLU A 79 7.03 -8.16 -1.67
CA GLU A 79 5.65 -8.27 -1.23
C GLU A 79 5.52 -8.10 0.29
N VAL A 80 6.47 -8.62 1.09
CA VAL A 80 6.54 -8.37 2.54
C VAL A 80 6.70 -6.87 2.83
N VAL A 81 7.62 -6.19 2.15
CA VAL A 81 7.87 -4.75 2.36
C VAL A 81 6.64 -3.92 1.97
N VAL A 82 6.02 -4.22 0.83
CA VAL A 82 4.81 -3.55 0.36
C VAL A 82 3.64 -3.79 1.30
N THR A 83 3.47 -5.02 1.80
CA THR A 83 2.42 -5.38 2.76
C THR A 83 2.57 -4.55 4.04
N ALA A 84 3.77 -4.54 4.63
CA ALA A 84 4.04 -3.76 5.84
C ALA A 84 3.81 -2.25 5.61
N ALA A 85 4.33 -1.70 4.51
CA ALA A 85 4.13 -0.30 4.16
C ALA A 85 2.65 0.03 3.89
N HIS A 86 1.91 -0.86 3.23
CA HIS A 86 0.49 -0.67 2.94
C HIS A 86 -0.34 -0.67 4.23
N ALA A 87 -0.14 -1.65 5.11
CA ALA A 87 -0.82 -1.74 6.40
C ALA A 87 -0.57 -0.48 7.25
N VAL A 88 0.70 -0.06 7.33
CA VAL A 88 1.11 1.02 8.23
C VAL A 88 0.82 2.42 7.67
N TYR A 89 1.11 2.71 6.39
CA TYR A 89 0.92 4.06 5.82
C TYR A 89 -0.49 4.29 5.31
N LYS A 90 -1.08 3.33 4.60
CA LYS A 90 -2.37 3.57 3.94
C LYS A 90 -3.54 3.17 4.83
N GLU A 91 -3.42 2.05 5.54
CA GLU A 91 -4.52 1.46 6.29
C GLU A 91 -4.48 1.82 7.79
N LEU A 92 -3.31 2.25 8.28
CA LEU A 92 -3.06 2.68 9.66
C LEU A 92 -3.40 1.59 10.70
N MET A 93 -3.36 0.34 10.26
CA MET A 93 -3.89 -0.82 10.96
C MET A 93 -3.24 -2.08 10.36
N VAL A 94 -2.93 -3.05 11.21
CA VAL A 94 -2.32 -4.33 10.81
C VAL A 94 -3.36 -5.43 10.96
N LEU A 95 -3.57 -6.19 9.89
CA LEU A 95 -4.44 -7.36 9.86
C LEU A 95 -3.68 -8.65 10.13
N LEU A 96 -4.44 -9.70 10.46
CA LEU A 96 -3.87 -11.05 10.58
C LEU A 96 -3.25 -11.53 9.27
N LEU A 97 -3.87 -11.20 8.13
CA LEU A 97 -3.32 -11.53 6.80
C LEU A 97 -1.97 -10.84 6.54
N ASP A 98 -1.82 -9.59 6.97
CA ASP A 98 -0.54 -8.88 6.85
C ASP A 98 0.55 -9.63 7.64
N CYS A 99 0.23 -10.07 8.86
CA CYS A 99 1.14 -10.83 9.68
C CYS A 99 1.48 -12.21 9.11
N ILE A 100 0.52 -12.90 8.50
CA ILE A 100 0.77 -14.17 7.82
C ILE A 100 1.76 -13.94 6.66
N THR A 101 1.51 -12.94 5.81
CA THR A 101 2.41 -12.61 4.69
C THR A 101 3.80 -12.26 5.20
N ILE A 102 3.91 -11.35 6.17
CA ILE A 102 5.19 -10.89 6.72
C ILE A 102 5.95 -12.06 7.32
N THR A 103 5.34 -12.82 8.23
CA THR A 103 6.06 -13.89 8.95
C THR A 103 6.41 -15.08 8.06
N LYS A 104 5.56 -15.45 7.10
CA LYS A 104 5.80 -16.60 6.21
C LYS A 104 6.86 -16.32 5.17
N TRP A 105 6.96 -15.08 4.68
CA TRP A 105 7.85 -14.72 3.58
C TRP A 105 9.03 -13.86 4.01
N PHE A 106 9.21 -13.61 5.31
CA PHE A 106 10.35 -12.84 5.82
C PHE A 106 11.68 -13.50 5.46
N SER A 107 12.63 -12.69 4.99
CA SER A 107 14.02 -13.10 4.79
C SER A 107 14.96 -11.94 5.13
N SER A 108 16.27 -12.20 5.15
CA SER A 108 17.26 -11.15 5.37
C SER A 108 17.20 -10.02 4.33
N LYS A 109 16.78 -10.33 3.09
CA LYS A 109 16.68 -9.36 1.98
C LYS A 109 15.58 -8.33 2.21
N VAL A 110 14.54 -8.67 2.98
CA VAL A 110 13.41 -7.77 3.28
C VAL A 110 13.90 -6.47 3.92
N ILE A 111 14.92 -6.54 4.79
CA ILE A 111 15.48 -5.37 5.47
C ILE A 111 16.17 -4.44 4.47
N ASP A 112 16.93 -5.00 3.53
CA ASP A 112 17.65 -4.23 2.51
C ASP A 112 16.67 -3.53 1.56
N ILE A 113 15.62 -4.23 1.13
CA ILE A 113 14.55 -3.66 0.30
C ILE A 113 13.82 -2.55 1.07
N ALA A 114 13.47 -2.77 2.34
CA ALA A 114 12.79 -1.76 3.15
C ALA A 114 13.65 -0.49 3.30
N ARG A 115 14.97 -0.63 3.46
CA ARG A 115 15.92 0.50 3.50
C ARG A 115 15.98 1.23 2.18
N GLU A 116 16.08 0.49 1.08
CA GLU A 116 16.12 1.06 -0.26
C GLU A 116 14.87 1.89 -0.59
N PHE A 117 13.69 1.45 -0.14
CA PHE A 117 12.44 2.19 -0.28
C PHE A 117 12.15 3.17 0.87
N THR A 118 13.08 3.30 1.84
CA THR A 118 12.96 4.19 3.00
C THR A 118 11.67 3.92 3.82
N VAL A 119 11.32 2.63 3.99
CA VAL A 119 10.12 2.14 4.69
C VAL A 119 10.46 1.17 5.83
N GLU A 120 11.70 1.18 6.31
CA GLU A 120 12.19 0.38 7.44
C GLU A 120 11.28 0.51 8.66
N LYS A 121 10.90 1.74 9.02
CA LYS A 121 10.04 2.00 10.19
C LYS A 121 8.66 1.38 10.09
N SER A 122 8.07 1.31 8.88
CA SER A 122 6.80 0.59 8.73
C SER A 122 6.98 -0.91 8.85
N LEU A 123 8.11 -1.45 8.39
CA LEU A 123 8.43 -2.87 8.58
C LEU A 123 8.62 -3.19 10.07
N GLU A 124 9.38 -2.38 10.81
CA GLU A 124 9.59 -2.50 12.26
C GLU A 124 8.25 -2.48 13.01
N ILE A 125 7.41 -1.46 12.77
CA ILE A 125 6.09 -1.35 13.41
C ILE A 125 5.23 -2.59 13.11
N ALA A 126 5.19 -3.04 11.85
CA ALA A 126 4.40 -4.20 11.48
C ALA A 126 4.91 -5.49 12.14
N LEU A 127 6.23 -5.72 12.17
CA LEU A 127 6.84 -6.87 12.83
C LEU A 127 6.55 -6.90 14.34
N ASP A 128 6.69 -5.76 15.03
CA ASP A 128 6.41 -5.66 16.46
C ASP A 128 4.95 -5.99 16.77
N ILE A 129 4.02 -5.46 15.97
CA ILE A 129 2.59 -5.73 16.10
C ILE A 129 2.29 -7.21 15.80
N CYS A 130 2.86 -7.78 14.74
CA CYS A 130 2.65 -9.18 14.39
C CYS A 130 3.18 -10.13 15.47
N LYS A 131 4.33 -9.81 16.06
CA LYS A 131 4.85 -10.55 17.22
C LYS A 131 3.93 -10.45 18.43
N ALA A 132 3.38 -9.26 18.73
CA ALA A 132 2.42 -9.09 19.81
C ALA A 132 1.12 -9.90 19.57
N ILE A 133 0.65 -9.98 18.32
CA ILE A 133 -0.51 -10.79 17.93
C ILE A 133 -0.21 -12.28 18.08
N GLU A 134 0.94 -12.75 17.58
CA GLU A 134 1.36 -14.15 17.68
C GLU A 134 1.50 -14.60 19.15
N GLN A 135 1.95 -13.70 20.02
CA GLN A 135 2.08 -13.94 21.46
C GLN A 135 0.76 -13.81 22.24
N GLY A 136 -0.35 -13.44 21.60
CA GLY A 136 -1.64 -13.22 22.24
C GLY A 136 -1.71 -11.98 23.14
N VAL A 137 -0.75 -11.06 23.00
CA VAL A 137 -0.70 -9.78 23.75
C VAL A 137 -1.53 -8.71 23.03
N ALA A 138 -1.79 -8.90 21.73
CA ALA A 138 -2.61 -8.04 20.89
C ALA A 138 -3.57 -8.87 20.04
N GLU A 139 -4.69 -8.27 19.61
CA GLU A 139 -5.63 -8.90 18.68
C GLU A 139 -5.60 -8.21 17.33
N ALA A 140 -5.80 -8.99 16.27
CA ALA A 140 -6.03 -8.47 14.93
C ALA A 140 -7.54 -8.22 14.70
N PRO A 141 -7.94 -7.13 14.02
CA PRO A 141 -7.09 -6.09 13.47
C PRO A 141 -6.50 -5.16 14.55
N TYR A 142 -5.20 -4.89 14.48
CA TYR A 142 -4.53 -4.02 15.43
C TYR A 142 -4.37 -2.61 14.87
N LYS A 143 -4.96 -1.63 15.54
CA LYS A 143 -4.93 -0.24 15.12
C LYS A 143 -3.70 0.48 15.66
N ILE A 144 -2.95 1.12 14.78
CA ILE A 144 -1.72 1.81 15.16
C ILE A 144 -2.09 3.11 15.88
N PRO A 145 -1.54 3.37 17.09
CA PRO A 145 -1.83 4.60 17.80
C PRO A 145 -1.40 5.84 17.01
N LEU A 146 -2.24 6.88 17.00
CA LEU A 146 -2.01 8.12 16.27
C LEU A 146 -0.64 8.78 16.50
N PRO A 147 -0.09 8.83 17.74
CA PRO A 147 1.24 9.39 17.95
C PRO A 147 2.35 8.65 17.18
N HIS A 148 2.21 7.34 17.01
CA HIS A 148 3.17 6.51 16.26
C HIS A 148 3.06 6.81 14.77
N ILE A 149 1.83 6.94 14.25
CA ILE A 149 1.57 7.33 12.85
C ILE A 149 2.16 8.72 12.57
N ALA A 150 1.92 9.70 13.45
CA ALA A 150 2.45 11.05 13.29
C ALA A 150 3.99 11.05 13.23
N ARG A 151 4.64 10.33 14.16
CA ARG A 151 6.11 10.20 14.19
C ARG A 151 6.64 9.50 12.94
N LEU A 152 5.96 8.46 12.47
CA LEU A 152 6.31 7.76 11.24
C LEU A 152 6.28 8.71 10.04
N TYR A 153 5.17 9.42 9.84
CA TYR A 153 4.97 10.37 8.74
C TYR A 153 6.00 11.50 8.75
N LEU A 154 6.26 12.10 9.91
CA LEU A 154 7.29 13.13 10.06
C LEU A 154 8.66 12.59 9.66
N SER A 155 9.02 11.41 10.16
CA SER A 155 10.33 10.83 9.85
C SER A 155 10.47 10.44 8.38
N LYS A 156 9.39 9.98 7.75
CA LYS A 156 9.35 9.68 6.31
C LYS A 156 9.50 10.95 5.48
N ALA A 157 8.86 12.06 5.86
CA ALA A 157 9.01 13.34 5.17
C ALA A 157 10.44 13.92 5.24
N VAL A 158 11.15 13.67 6.34
CA VAL A 158 12.56 14.06 6.48
C VAL A 158 13.44 13.19 5.57
N ALA A 159 13.31 11.87 5.68
CA ALA A 159 14.22 10.92 5.02
C ALA A 159 13.95 10.73 3.52
N ASP A 160 12.69 10.82 3.07
CA ASP A 160 12.29 10.47 1.70
C ASP A 160 11.89 11.73 0.88
N PRO A 161 12.69 12.11 -0.14
CA PRO A 161 12.38 13.23 -1.02
C PRO A 161 11.07 13.08 -1.82
N TYR A 162 10.70 11.86 -2.25
CA TYR A 162 9.48 11.61 -3.02
C TYR A 162 8.24 11.80 -2.15
N PHE A 163 8.28 11.26 -0.94
CA PHE A 163 7.23 11.47 0.04
C PHE A 163 7.07 12.96 0.36
N ARG A 164 8.18 13.65 0.64
CA ARG A 164 8.17 15.09 0.96
C ARG A 164 7.56 15.94 -0.15
N ARG A 165 7.89 15.65 -1.42
CA ARG A 165 7.35 16.37 -2.58
C ARG A 165 5.85 16.18 -2.75
N THR A 166 5.32 15.03 -2.34
CA THR A 166 3.89 14.71 -2.48
C THR A 166 3.10 14.96 -1.19
N ALA A 167 3.74 15.24 -0.06
CA ALA A 167 3.09 15.45 1.23
C ALA A 167 2.02 16.55 1.19
N LEU A 168 2.28 17.66 0.48
CA LEU A 168 1.32 18.76 0.33
C LEU A 168 0.08 18.38 -0.51
N ASN A 169 0.10 17.25 -1.23
CA ASN A 169 -1.07 16.78 -1.97
C ASN A 169 -2.23 16.42 -1.04
N ILE A 170 -1.98 16.14 0.24
CA ILE A 170 -3.06 15.89 1.21
C ILE A 170 -4.00 17.09 1.35
N LEU A 171 -3.47 18.31 1.25
CA LEU A 171 -4.28 19.54 1.29
C LEU A 171 -5.17 19.62 0.04
N ARG A 172 -4.62 19.26 -1.12
CA ARG A 172 -5.38 19.18 -2.37
C ARG A 172 -6.45 18.10 -2.33
N TYR A 173 -6.13 16.95 -1.74
CA TYR A 173 -7.06 15.84 -1.52
C TYR A 173 -8.24 16.29 -0.65
N LEU A 174 -7.93 16.98 0.46
CA LEU A 174 -8.92 17.53 1.38
C LEU A 174 -9.83 18.55 0.67
N ALA A 175 -9.25 19.50 -0.06
CA ALA A 175 -10.00 20.54 -0.76
C ALA A 175 -10.87 20.01 -1.91
N LYS A 176 -10.39 19.02 -2.67
CA LYS A 176 -11.04 18.58 -3.92
C LYS A 176 -12.12 17.53 -3.73
N ARG A 177 -12.05 16.69 -2.69
CA ARG A 177 -13.08 15.69 -2.40
C ARG A 177 -14.02 16.23 -1.31
N ARG A 178 -15.31 16.44 -1.61
CA ARG A 178 -16.32 16.86 -0.62
C ARG A 178 -16.41 15.96 0.62
N GLN A 179 -16.01 14.69 0.52
CA GLN A 179 -16.02 13.69 1.60
C GLN A 179 -14.60 13.21 2.02
N SER A 180 -13.53 13.87 1.56
CA SER A 180 -12.14 13.51 1.87
C SER A 180 -11.87 13.41 3.37
N GLY A 181 -12.35 14.40 4.13
CA GLY A 181 -12.22 14.45 5.58
C GLY A 181 -12.94 13.30 6.26
N TYR A 182 -14.13 12.93 5.77
CA TYR A 182 -14.86 11.76 6.26
C TYR A 182 -14.08 10.46 5.97
N ILE A 183 -13.49 10.30 4.79
CA ILE A 183 -12.70 9.10 4.44
C ILE A 183 -11.47 8.96 5.32
N ILE A 184 -10.75 10.05 5.56
CA ILE A 184 -9.58 10.05 6.46
C ILE A 184 -10.04 9.76 7.88
N LEU A 185 -11.05 10.47 8.38
CA LEU A 185 -11.59 10.25 9.72
C LEU A 185 -12.10 8.83 9.89
N TRP A 186 -12.77 8.27 8.89
CA TRP A 186 -13.25 6.89 8.90
C TRP A 186 -12.09 5.91 8.99
N ARG A 187 -11.01 6.07 8.23
CA ARG A 187 -9.79 5.24 8.40
C ARG A 187 -9.18 5.39 9.79
N LEU A 188 -9.21 6.60 10.34
CA LEU A 188 -8.74 6.89 11.70
C LEU A 188 -9.66 6.37 12.80
N THR A 189 -10.92 6.03 12.51
CA THR A 189 -11.93 5.66 13.53
C THR A 189 -12.48 4.24 13.35
N ARG A 190 -12.35 3.63 12.18
CA ARG A 190 -12.82 2.27 11.89
C ARG A 190 -12.18 1.23 12.83
N LYS A 191 -12.97 0.18 13.10
CA LYS A 191 -12.57 -1.00 13.88
C LYS A 191 -12.17 -2.19 13.00
N SER A 192 -12.69 -2.25 11.77
CA SER A 192 -12.43 -3.28 10.77
C SER A 192 -12.53 -2.66 9.37
N TYR A 193 -12.15 -3.43 8.34
CA TYR A 193 -12.47 -3.13 6.93
C TYR A 193 -13.97 -3.16 6.68
#